data_AF-A0A8H5Q837-F1
#
_entry.id   AF-A0A8H5Q837-F1
#
_cell.length_a   1.000
_cell.length_b   1.000
_cell.length_c   1.000
_cell.angle_alpha   90.00
_cell.angle_beta   90.00
_cell.angle_gamma   90.00
#
_symmetry.space_group_name_H-M   'P 1'
#
loop_
_entity.id
_entity.type
_entity.pdbx_description
1 polymer ?
#
loop_
_entity_poly.entity_id
_entity_poly.type
_entity_poly.pdbx_seq_one_letter_code
_entity_poly.pdbx_strand_id
1 'polypeptide(L)'
;MGYRPVSLSSYGPPHDARYSTIWVYEPLGPDLQMIHDVPKPVFDSWVEKLRKRNYILTHVTVTGTEEEAIFTGVMEDDRKPNKTVWTLDCGEEDFQRTFAEEITKPFWRPKKLFISNDLKISGLFTDTSVGGWYSDTHLNETALEATIKEQTSRGLILTDIQGGVHEGEEFYNVIFQELLEPKARHWHAAGKEIGSPREDKSLDSIMERFMKTNGVRQAQVAIASRGVIKAERAYTWAEDDRETVATNDNFLLASVSKMFTTAAVDNLIKRGKLYPWTKVYKRLGYFDAKDERAKKITVSARP
;
A
#
# COMPACT_ATOMS: atom_id res chain seq x y z
N MET A 1 -5.04 -10.63 -26.81
CA MET A 1 -3.63 -10.91 -27.15
C MET A 1 -2.96 -11.46 -25.90
N GLY A 2 -2.15 -12.51 -26.03
CA GLY A 2 -1.57 -13.23 -24.89
C GLY A 2 -0.15 -12.80 -24.52
N TYR A 3 0.37 -11.67 -25.01
CA TYR A 3 1.68 -11.16 -24.61
C TYR A 3 1.52 -10.05 -23.57
N ARG A 4 2.47 -9.95 -22.64
CA ARG A 4 2.48 -8.93 -21.59
C ARG A 4 3.89 -8.45 -21.27
N PRO A 5 4.04 -7.19 -20.85
CA PRO A 5 5.33 -6.67 -20.44
C PRO A 5 5.72 -7.20 -19.06
N VAL A 6 6.96 -7.67 -18.91
CA VAL A 6 7.57 -8.06 -17.62
C VAL A 6 8.71 -7.13 -17.20
N SER A 7 9.14 -6.27 -18.12
CA SER A 7 10.06 -5.17 -17.86
C SER A 7 9.73 -4.02 -18.82
N LEU A 8 9.88 -2.80 -18.34
CA LEU A 8 9.63 -1.56 -19.06
C LEU A 8 10.63 -0.52 -18.57
N SER A 9 11.29 0.17 -19.49
CA SER A 9 12.19 1.29 -19.20
C SER A 9 12.08 2.33 -20.31
N SER A 10 12.15 3.61 -19.94
CA SER A 10 12.20 4.76 -20.84
C SER A 10 13.45 5.60 -20.63
N TYR A 11 14.02 6.13 -21.70
CA TYR A 11 15.20 6.98 -21.67
C TYR A 11 15.19 8.00 -22.81
N GLY A 12 16.07 9.00 -22.75
CA GLY A 12 16.18 10.07 -23.74
C GLY A 12 15.42 11.35 -23.34
N PRO A 13 15.48 12.42 -24.15
CA PRO A 13 14.72 13.63 -23.88
C PRO A 13 13.22 13.41 -24.17
N PRO A 14 12.30 14.16 -23.53
CA PRO A 14 10.85 13.96 -23.70
C PRO A 14 10.35 14.00 -25.15
N HIS A 15 11.00 14.78 -26.01
CA HIS A 15 10.62 14.90 -27.43
C HIS A 15 11.19 13.81 -28.34
N ASP A 16 12.09 12.94 -27.83
CA ASP A 16 12.65 11.77 -28.52
C ASP A 16 12.80 10.60 -27.53
N ALA A 17 11.75 10.35 -26.75
CA ALA A 17 11.78 9.29 -25.75
C ALA A 17 11.82 7.91 -26.41
N ARG A 18 12.69 7.06 -25.86
CA ARG A 18 12.91 5.70 -26.32
C ARG A 18 12.52 4.73 -25.23
N TYR A 19 12.10 3.55 -25.65
CA TYR A 19 11.59 2.52 -24.77
C TYR A 19 12.26 1.19 -25.01
N SER A 20 12.49 0.45 -23.93
CA SER A 20 12.75 -0.98 -23.97
C SER A 20 11.64 -1.71 -23.20
N THR A 21 11.19 -2.83 -23.74
CA THR A 21 10.14 -3.64 -23.10
C THR A 21 10.42 -5.12 -23.38
N ILE A 22 10.40 -5.93 -22.33
CA ILE A 22 10.49 -7.39 -22.44
C ILE A 22 9.09 -7.95 -22.35
N TRP A 23 8.72 -8.81 -23.30
CA TRP A 23 7.40 -9.41 -23.40
C TRP A 23 7.45 -10.91 -23.15
N VAL A 24 6.50 -11.43 -22.39
CA VAL A 24 6.29 -12.86 -22.18
C VAL A 24 4.92 -13.25 -22.72
N TYR A 25 4.83 -14.43 -23.33
CA TYR A 25 3.57 -15.01 -23.76
C TYR A 25 2.87 -15.70 -22.57
N GLU A 26 1.80 -15.10 -22.08
CA GLU A 26 0.92 -15.59 -21.03
C GLU A 26 -0.57 -15.35 -21.42
N PRO A 27 -1.21 -16.29 -22.14
CA PRO A 27 -2.52 -16.10 -22.74
C PRO A 27 -3.70 -16.06 -21.74
N LEU A 28 -3.48 -16.50 -20.49
CA LEU A 28 -4.50 -16.57 -19.44
C LEU A 28 -4.33 -15.53 -18.33
N GLY A 29 -3.40 -14.60 -18.48
CA GLY A 29 -3.17 -13.63 -17.42
C GLY A 29 -4.21 -12.50 -17.37
N PRO A 30 -4.13 -11.59 -16.37
CA PRO A 30 -5.02 -10.45 -16.22
C PRO A 30 -5.11 -9.57 -17.46
N ASP A 31 -6.25 -8.89 -17.61
CA ASP A 31 -6.38 -7.81 -18.58
C ASP A 31 -5.44 -6.67 -18.22
N LEU A 32 -4.94 -5.97 -19.24
CA LEU A 32 -3.92 -4.95 -19.08
C LEU A 32 -4.26 -3.71 -19.88
N GLN A 33 -3.83 -2.57 -19.36
CA GLN A 33 -3.93 -1.26 -19.99
C GLN A 33 -2.54 -0.64 -19.97
N MET A 34 -2.19 0.04 -21.04
CA MET A 34 -0.90 0.73 -21.17
C MET A 34 -1.14 2.18 -21.59
N ILE A 35 -0.29 3.06 -21.10
CA ILE A 35 -0.19 4.46 -21.53
C ILE A 35 1.28 4.79 -21.71
N HIS A 36 1.62 5.65 -22.66
CA HIS A 36 2.99 6.05 -22.95
C HIS A 36 3.05 7.52 -23.36
N ASP A 37 4.20 8.16 -23.16
CA ASP A 37 4.49 9.54 -23.58
C ASP A 37 3.49 10.59 -23.06
N VAL A 38 2.98 10.41 -21.83
CA VAL A 38 1.98 11.35 -21.27
C VAL A 38 2.53 12.21 -20.14
N PRO A 39 2.16 13.49 -20.04
CA PRO A 39 2.55 14.32 -18.91
C PRO A 39 1.84 13.86 -17.63
N LYS A 40 2.42 14.20 -16.47
CA LYS A 40 1.96 13.79 -15.15
C LYS A 40 0.44 13.92 -14.90
N PRO A 41 -0.25 15.03 -15.24
CA PRO A 41 -1.69 15.16 -14.98
C PRO A 41 -2.54 14.12 -15.73
N VAL A 42 -2.11 13.75 -16.94
CA VAL A 42 -2.78 12.74 -17.76
C VAL A 42 -2.51 11.34 -17.20
N PHE A 43 -1.26 11.08 -16.80
CA PHE A 43 -0.87 9.83 -16.15
C PHE A 43 -1.65 9.60 -14.84
N ASP A 44 -1.69 10.61 -13.96
CA ASP A 44 -2.39 10.54 -12.67
C ASP A 44 -3.90 10.28 -12.89
N SER A 45 -4.51 10.99 -13.84
CA SER A 45 -5.92 10.78 -14.21
C SER A 45 -6.19 9.37 -14.73
N TRP A 46 -5.27 8.82 -15.53
CA TRP A 46 -5.35 7.45 -16.04
C TRP A 46 -5.23 6.42 -14.90
N VAL A 47 -4.27 6.60 -13.99
CA VAL A 47 -4.09 5.77 -12.80
C VAL A 47 -5.34 5.78 -11.92
N GLU A 48 -5.90 6.95 -11.62
CA GLU A 48 -7.11 7.06 -10.80
C GLU A 48 -8.33 6.37 -11.45
N LYS A 49 -8.51 6.56 -12.76
CA LYS A 49 -9.59 5.93 -13.51
C LYS A 49 -9.51 4.41 -13.45
N LEU A 50 -8.32 3.84 -13.61
CA LEU A 50 -8.09 2.40 -13.61
C LEU A 50 -8.11 1.81 -12.20
N ARG A 51 -7.60 2.53 -11.18
CA ARG A 51 -7.76 2.15 -9.76
C ARG A 51 -9.23 1.93 -9.39
N LYS A 52 -10.14 2.81 -9.83
CA LYS A 52 -11.60 2.67 -9.62
C LYS A 52 -12.20 1.45 -10.31
N ARG A 53 -11.50 0.86 -11.27
CA ARG A 53 -11.87 -0.35 -12.00
C ARG A 53 -11.10 -1.59 -11.54
N ASN A 54 -10.47 -1.53 -10.36
CA ASN A 54 -9.72 -2.63 -9.76
C ASN A 54 -8.42 -2.99 -10.50
N TYR A 55 -7.78 -2.02 -11.16
CA TYR A 55 -6.45 -2.22 -11.73
C TYR A 55 -5.35 -1.75 -10.77
N ILE A 56 -4.21 -2.43 -10.83
CA ILE A 56 -2.99 -2.10 -10.09
C ILE A 56 -1.89 -1.67 -11.05
N LEU A 57 -1.05 -0.72 -10.64
CA LEU A 57 0.13 -0.34 -11.40
C LEU A 57 1.21 -1.42 -11.23
N THR A 58 1.67 -2.00 -12.33
CA THR A 58 2.71 -3.04 -12.31
C THR A 58 4.05 -2.53 -12.81
N HIS A 59 4.03 -1.56 -13.71
CA HIS A 59 5.21 -0.88 -14.24
C HIS A 59 4.91 0.60 -14.43
N VAL A 60 5.90 1.45 -14.19
CA VAL A 60 5.87 2.87 -14.52
C VAL A 60 7.27 3.27 -14.93
N THR A 61 7.47 4.18 -15.86
CA THR A 61 8.80 4.72 -16.14
C THR A 61 8.62 6.17 -16.55
N VAL A 62 9.63 6.97 -16.25
CA VAL A 62 9.60 8.40 -16.45
C VAL A 62 10.88 8.83 -17.14
N THR A 63 10.77 9.76 -18.08
CA THR A 63 11.93 10.39 -18.68
C THR A 63 11.68 11.89 -18.87
N GLY A 64 12.76 12.66 -19.00
CA GLY A 64 12.72 14.13 -18.89
C GLY A 64 13.09 14.67 -17.52
N THR A 65 13.07 15.99 -17.42
CA THR A 65 13.19 16.75 -16.16
C THR A 65 11.82 16.79 -15.46
N GLU A 66 11.77 17.16 -14.18
CA GLU A 66 10.51 17.32 -13.43
C GLU A 66 9.43 18.15 -14.17
N GLU A 67 9.84 19.23 -14.86
CA GLU A 67 8.92 20.14 -15.58
C GLU A 67 8.39 19.55 -16.89
N GLU A 68 9.19 18.68 -17.54
CA GLU A 68 8.88 18.09 -18.85
C GLU A 68 8.70 16.56 -18.76
N ALA A 69 8.50 16.03 -17.55
CA ALA A 69 8.45 14.60 -17.29
C ALA A 69 7.28 13.95 -18.05
N ILE A 70 7.62 12.95 -18.86
CA ILE A 70 6.64 12.10 -19.52
C ILE A 70 6.69 10.69 -18.96
N PHE A 71 5.50 10.12 -18.77
CA PHE A 71 5.27 8.87 -18.08
C PHE A 71 4.78 7.81 -19.05
N THR A 72 5.29 6.59 -18.84
CA THR A 72 4.77 5.37 -19.44
C THR A 72 4.41 4.40 -18.33
N GLY A 73 3.26 3.75 -18.42
CA GLY A 73 2.80 2.83 -17.38
C GLY A 73 2.04 1.64 -17.90
N VAL A 74 2.07 0.58 -17.10
CA VAL A 74 1.30 -0.64 -17.30
C VAL A 74 0.45 -0.86 -16.06
N MET A 75 -0.84 -0.98 -16.26
CA MET A 75 -1.78 -1.37 -15.23
C MET A 75 -2.45 -2.69 -15.58
N GLU A 76 -2.54 -3.58 -14.61
CA GLU A 76 -3.17 -4.90 -14.76
C GLU A 76 -4.39 -4.99 -13.86
N ASP A 77 -5.43 -5.67 -14.34
CA ASP A 77 -6.61 -6.00 -13.55
C ASP A 77 -6.21 -6.90 -12.37
N ASP A 78 -6.54 -6.47 -11.16
CA ASP A 78 -6.24 -7.18 -9.92
C ASP A 78 -7.26 -8.31 -9.68
N ARG A 79 -7.30 -9.26 -10.62
CA ARG A 79 -8.11 -10.49 -10.55
C ARG A 79 -7.52 -11.53 -9.61
N LYS A 80 -6.30 -11.31 -9.13
CA LYS A 80 -5.64 -12.26 -8.22
C LYS A 80 -6.46 -12.36 -6.94
N PRO A 81 -6.54 -13.53 -6.30
CA PRO A 81 -7.26 -13.71 -5.02
C PRO A 81 -6.65 -12.89 -3.86
N ASN A 82 -5.54 -12.19 -4.13
CA ASN A 82 -4.73 -11.43 -3.21
C ASN A 82 -4.62 -10.01 -3.75
N LYS A 83 -5.55 -9.13 -3.37
CA LYS A 83 -5.36 -7.71 -3.64
C LYS A 83 -4.01 -7.29 -3.08
N THR A 84 -3.22 -6.67 -3.95
CA THR A 84 -1.90 -6.16 -3.61
C THR A 84 -2.06 -4.69 -3.31
N VAL A 85 -1.71 -4.28 -2.09
CA VAL A 85 -1.68 -2.85 -1.76
C VAL A 85 -0.42 -2.27 -2.38
N TRP A 86 -0.56 -1.13 -3.06
CA TRP A 86 0.55 -0.46 -3.72
C TRP A 86 0.44 1.06 -3.61
N THR A 87 1.61 1.69 -3.56
CA THR A 87 1.77 3.15 -3.58
C THR A 87 2.79 3.51 -4.66
N LEU A 88 2.55 4.64 -5.32
CA LEU A 88 3.48 5.27 -6.24
C LEU A 88 3.88 6.60 -5.65
N ASP A 89 5.17 6.75 -5.35
CA ASP A 89 5.76 8.01 -4.91
C ASP A 89 6.59 8.57 -6.06
N CYS A 90 6.13 9.65 -6.68
CA CYS A 90 6.79 10.31 -7.80
C CYS A 90 7.32 11.68 -7.39
N GLY A 91 8.62 11.91 -7.60
CA GLY A 91 9.17 13.27 -7.58
C GLY A 91 9.18 13.94 -6.20
N GLU A 92 9.27 13.16 -5.11
CA GLU A 92 9.52 13.78 -3.81
C GLU A 92 10.96 14.32 -3.76
N GLU A 93 11.12 15.53 -3.19
CA GLU A 93 12.43 16.18 -3.02
C GLU A 93 13.44 15.29 -2.25
N ASP A 94 12.94 14.37 -1.42
CA ASP A 94 13.73 13.51 -0.54
C ASP A 94 13.24 12.04 -0.60
N PHE A 95 13.38 11.42 -1.78
CA PHE A 95 13.05 9.99 -1.97
C PHE A 95 13.75 9.09 -0.94
N GLN A 96 14.96 9.44 -0.48
CA GLN A 96 15.70 8.62 0.47
C GLN A 96 15.03 8.56 1.84
N ARG A 97 14.51 9.69 2.34
CA ARG A 97 13.70 9.69 3.57
C ARG A 97 12.45 8.83 3.41
N THR A 98 11.72 9.02 2.32
CA THR A 98 10.47 8.27 2.07
C THR A 98 10.75 6.80 1.92
N PHE A 99 11.78 6.42 1.17
CA PHE A 99 12.23 5.05 1.05
C PHE A 99 12.56 4.45 2.42
N ALA A 100 13.33 5.16 3.27
CA ALA A 100 13.67 4.72 4.61
C ALA A 100 12.42 4.53 5.50
N GLU A 101 11.44 5.42 5.41
CA GLU A 101 10.17 5.30 6.13
C GLU A 101 9.34 4.12 5.63
N GLU A 102 9.22 3.94 4.32
CA GLU A 102 8.45 2.87 3.68
C GLU A 102 9.01 1.49 4.06
N ILE A 103 10.33 1.29 4.06
CA ILE A 103 10.93 -0.01 4.37
C ILE A 103 10.92 -0.36 5.86
N THR A 104 10.60 0.59 6.75
CA THR A 104 10.38 0.27 8.17
C THR A 104 9.03 -0.40 8.43
N LYS A 105 8.09 -0.29 7.48
CA LYS A 105 6.75 -0.86 7.62
C LYS A 105 6.83 -2.38 7.45
N PRO A 106 6.27 -3.18 8.38
CA PRO A 106 6.31 -4.63 8.28
C PRO A 106 5.74 -5.14 6.95
N PHE A 107 6.48 -6.04 6.30
CA PHE A 107 6.11 -6.67 5.02
C PHE A 107 5.97 -5.73 3.83
N TRP A 108 6.36 -4.46 3.97
CA TRP A 108 6.37 -3.48 2.90
C TRP A 108 7.73 -3.45 2.23
N ARG A 109 7.76 -3.43 0.90
CA ARG A 109 9.01 -3.50 0.13
C ARG A 109 8.90 -2.78 -1.22
N PRO A 110 10.03 -2.36 -1.81
CA PRO A 110 10.04 -1.91 -3.19
C PRO A 110 9.70 -3.08 -4.13
N LYS A 111 8.91 -2.78 -5.15
CA LYS A 111 8.61 -3.65 -6.29
C LYS A 111 9.35 -3.16 -7.54
N LYS A 112 9.44 -1.85 -7.72
CA LYS A 112 10.18 -1.19 -8.80
C LYS A 112 10.72 0.16 -8.32
N LEU A 113 11.91 0.53 -8.79
CA LEU A 113 12.60 1.78 -8.44
C LEU A 113 13.08 2.49 -9.70
N PHE A 114 12.20 3.25 -10.34
CA PHE A 114 12.51 3.88 -11.63
C PHE A 114 13.27 5.17 -11.44
N ILE A 115 14.30 5.39 -12.23
CA ILE A 115 15.14 6.60 -12.19
C ILE A 115 14.92 7.43 -13.45
N SER A 116 14.70 8.73 -13.30
CA SER A 116 14.67 9.71 -14.40
C SER A 116 16.08 10.26 -14.70
N ASN A 117 16.20 11.02 -15.79
CA ASN A 117 17.48 11.62 -16.21
C ASN A 117 17.99 12.70 -15.24
N ASP A 118 17.15 13.21 -14.33
CA ASP A 118 17.51 14.14 -13.25
C ASP A 118 17.69 13.42 -11.90
N LEU A 119 17.91 12.10 -11.93
CA LEU A 119 18.13 11.23 -10.77
C LEU A 119 16.97 11.17 -9.77
N LYS A 120 15.78 11.66 -10.14
CA LYS A 120 14.60 11.47 -9.31
C LYS A 120 14.12 10.02 -9.42
N ILE A 121 13.73 9.46 -8.28
CA ILE A 121 13.23 8.09 -8.22
C ILE A 121 11.71 8.11 -8.08
N SER A 122 11.04 7.32 -8.92
CA SER A 122 9.65 6.94 -8.73
C SER A 122 9.57 5.53 -8.17
N GLY A 123 9.17 5.43 -6.91
CA GLY A 123 9.09 4.15 -6.19
C GLY A 123 7.70 3.53 -6.31
N LEU A 124 7.64 2.26 -6.71
CA LEU A 124 6.44 1.43 -6.57
C LEU A 124 6.66 0.43 -5.43
N PHE A 125 5.86 0.52 -4.38
CA PHE A 125 5.95 -0.37 -3.23
C PHE A 125 4.78 -1.36 -3.15
N THR A 126 4.99 -2.48 -2.47
CA THR A 126 4.03 -3.58 -2.33
C THR A 126 4.12 -4.25 -0.95
N ASP A 127 3.04 -4.90 -0.52
CA ASP A 127 2.97 -5.65 0.75
C ASP A 127 3.16 -7.17 0.60
N THR A 128 3.66 -7.65 -0.52
CA THR A 128 3.82 -9.08 -0.79
C THR A 128 5.07 -9.67 -0.13
N SER A 129 4.96 -10.84 0.51
CA SER A 129 6.12 -11.56 1.08
C SER A 129 6.89 -12.33 0.00
N VAL A 130 8.19 -12.08 -0.11
CA VAL A 130 9.11 -12.75 -1.08
C VAL A 130 10.35 -13.33 -0.40
N GLY A 131 10.25 -13.62 0.90
CA GLY A 131 11.41 -13.95 1.72
C GLY A 131 12.29 -12.71 1.96
N GLY A 132 13.60 -12.94 2.05
CA GLY A 132 14.59 -11.86 2.07
C GLY A 132 14.56 -11.04 0.79
N TRP A 133 14.84 -9.74 0.91
CA TRP A 133 14.99 -8.86 -0.23
C TRP A 133 16.07 -7.80 0.08
N TYR A 134 16.61 -7.21 -0.98
CA TYR A 134 17.57 -6.12 -0.92
C TYR A 134 17.31 -5.15 -2.07
N SER A 135 17.62 -3.88 -1.88
CA SER A 135 17.61 -2.91 -2.96
C SER A 135 18.65 -1.84 -2.72
N ASP A 136 19.14 -1.25 -3.79
CA ASP A 136 20.04 -0.10 -3.74
C ASP A 136 19.74 0.85 -4.89
N THR A 137 20.18 2.09 -4.76
CA THR A 137 19.88 3.17 -5.71
C THR A 137 21.12 3.96 -6.06
N HIS A 138 21.13 4.60 -7.24
CA HIS A 138 22.23 5.47 -7.68
C HIS A 138 23.60 4.77 -7.74
N LEU A 139 23.63 3.48 -8.07
CA LEU A 139 24.87 2.74 -8.26
C LEU A 139 25.56 3.18 -9.55
N ASN A 140 26.86 3.41 -9.53
CA ASN A 140 27.67 3.44 -10.76
C ASN A 140 27.99 2.00 -11.22
N GLU A 141 28.63 1.84 -12.38
CA GLU A 141 28.95 0.53 -12.96
C GLU A 141 29.74 -0.38 -12.01
N THR A 142 30.80 0.13 -11.38
CA THR A 142 31.62 -0.64 -10.44
C THR A 142 30.84 -1.08 -9.21
N ALA A 143 30.00 -0.20 -8.66
CA ALA A 143 29.15 -0.50 -7.52
C ALA A 143 28.04 -1.50 -7.90
N LEU A 144 27.46 -1.38 -9.10
CA LEU A 144 26.48 -2.33 -9.63
C LEU A 144 27.04 -3.75 -9.69
N GLU A 145 28.22 -3.92 -10.28
CA GLU A 145 28.87 -5.24 -10.39
C GLU A 145 29.15 -5.85 -9.00
N ALA A 146 29.65 -5.03 -8.08
CA ALA A 146 29.91 -5.45 -6.70
C ALA A 146 28.62 -5.88 -5.99
N THR A 147 27.56 -5.09 -6.10
CA THR A 147 26.25 -5.35 -5.49
C THR A 147 25.63 -6.63 -6.07
N ILE A 148 25.65 -6.82 -7.40
CA ILE A 148 25.16 -8.05 -8.03
C ILE A 148 25.89 -9.27 -7.47
N LYS A 149 27.23 -9.21 -7.41
CA LYS A 149 28.04 -10.31 -6.90
C LYS A 149 27.73 -10.62 -5.44
N GLU A 150 27.65 -9.59 -4.60
CA GLU A 150 27.38 -9.73 -3.17
C GLU A 150 25.99 -10.34 -2.94
N GLN A 151 24.94 -9.75 -3.51
CA GLN A 151 23.57 -10.17 -3.21
C GLN A 151 23.25 -11.54 -3.82
N THR A 152 23.81 -11.86 -4.99
CA THR A 152 23.71 -13.22 -5.56
C THR A 152 24.43 -14.25 -4.69
N SER A 153 25.58 -13.91 -4.07
CA SER A 153 26.26 -14.81 -3.13
C SER A 153 25.47 -15.07 -1.84
N ARG A 154 24.53 -14.17 -1.49
CA ARG A 154 23.57 -14.34 -0.40
C ARG A 154 22.32 -15.13 -0.79
N GLY A 155 22.25 -15.61 -2.04
CA GLY A 155 21.12 -16.39 -2.56
C GLY A 155 19.93 -15.55 -3.05
N LEU A 156 20.09 -14.23 -3.18
CA LEU A 156 19.04 -13.38 -3.74
C LEU A 156 19.12 -13.32 -5.27
N ILE A 157 17.96 -13.15 -5.91
CA ILE A 157 17.82 -13.07 -7.37
C ILE A 157 17.63 -11.61 -7.76
N LEU A 158 18.40 -11.10 -8.74
CA LEU A 158 18.15 -9.79 -9.33
C LEU A 158 16.81 -9.82 -10.09
N THR A 159 15.85 -9.01 -9.64
CA THR A 159 14.47 -9.00 -10.16
C THR A 159 14.08 -7.69 -10.84
N ASP A 160 14.80 -6.61 -10.57
CA ASP A 160 14.64 -5.33 -11.24
C ASP A 160 15.98 -4.62 -11.32
N ILE A 161 16.26 -4.05 -12.48
CA ILE A 161 17.37 -3.12 -12.70
C ILE A 161 16.85 -1.99 -13.59
N GLN A 162 17.08 -0.75 -13.16
CA GLN A 162 16.70 0.44 -13.90
C GLN A 162 17.92 1.33 -14.04
N GLY A 163 18.27 1.68 -15.27
CA GLY A 163 19.39 2.56 -15.60
C GLY A 163 18.92 3.94 -16.01
N GLY A 164 19.69 4.97 -15.67
CA GLY A 164 19.51 6.35 -16.11
C GLY A 164 20.86 7.01 -16.38
N VAL A 165 20.85 8.11 -17.14
CA VAL A 165 22.05 8.90 -17.43
C VAL A 165 21.82 10.33 -16.95
N HIS A 166 22.75 10.85 -16.15
CA HIS A 166 22.75 12.23 -15.69
C HIS A 166 24.14 12.82 -15.90
N GLU A 167 24.21 13.97 -16.59
CA GLU A 167 25.48 14.67 -16.89
C GLU A 167 26.57 13.79 -17.55
N GLY A 168 26.17 12.74 -18.27
CA GLY A 168 27.09 11.81 -18.94
C GLY A 168 27.57 10.64 -18.07
N GLU A 169 27.13 10.57 -16.82
CA GLU A 169 27.36 9.44 -15.92
C GLU A 169 26.13 8.52 -15.87
N GLU A 170 26.38 7.21 -15.76
CA GLU A 170 25.35 6.18 -15.68
C GLU A 170 25.05 5.80 -14.23
N PHE A 171 23.76 5.70 -13.91
CA PHE A 171 23.27 5.35 -12.58
C PHE A 171 22.26 4.21 -12.66
N TYR A 172 22.32 3.31 -11.69
CA TYR A 172 21.52 2.11 -11.65
C TYR A 172 20.80 1.97 -10.30
N ASN A 173 19.51 1.62 -10.36
CA ASN A 173 18.74 1.14 -9.23
C ASN A 173 18.50 -0.36 -9.39
N VAL A 174 18.53 -1.09 -8.27
CA VAL A 174 18.41 -2.55 -8.28
C VAL A 174 17.49 -3.06 -7.19
N ILE A 175 16.80 -4.16 -7.47
CA ILE A 175 16.01 -4.91 -6.48
C ILE A 175 16.34 -6.40 -6.61
N PHE A 176 16.68 -7.00 -5.49
CA PHE A 176 16.93 -8.42 -5.32
C PHE A 176 15.89 -9.04 -4.38
N GLN A 177 15.45 -10.26 -4.68
CA GLN A 177 14.44 -10.99 -3.90
C GLN A 177 14.84 -12.46 -3.77
N GLU A 178 14.52 -13.10 -2.66
CA GLU A 178 14.73 -14.53 -2.46
C GLU A 178 13.77 -15.36 -3.34
N LEU A 179 12.53 -14.89 -3.51
CA LEU A 179 11.51 -15.53 -4.32
C LEU A 179 11.10 -14.64 -5.51
N LEU A 180 10.97 -15.26 -6.70
CA LEU A 180 10.45 -14.59 -7.90
C LEU A 180 8.95 -14.31 -7.79
N GLU A 181 8.22 -15.22 -7.15
CA GLU A 181 6.78 -15.09 -6.92
C GLU A 181 6.52 -14.91 -5.42
N PRO A 182 5.55 -14.04 -5.05
CA PRO A 182 5.10 -13.93 -3.67
C PRO A 182 4.67 -15.27 -3.07
N LYS A 183 4.92 -15.43 -1.77
CA LYS A 183 4.38 -16.55 -1.01
C LYS A 183 2.86 -16.61 -1.12
N ALA A 184 2.34 -17.83 -1.15
CA ALA A 184 0.91 -18.05 -1.14
C ALA A 184 0.31 -17.62 0.21
N ARG A 185 -0.93 -17.14 0.17
CA ARG A 185 -1.70 -16.87 1.40
C ARG A 185 -2.44 -18.14 1.82
N HIS A 186 -2.59 -18.32 3.12
CA HIS A 186 -3.26 -19.45 3.74
C HIS A 186 -4.44 -18.96 4.57
N TRP A 187 -5.54 -19.71 4.50
CA TRP A 187 -6.75 -19.42 5.29
C TRP A 187 -6.66 -20.11 6.64
N HIS A 188 -6.88 -19.35 7.70
CA HIS A 188 -6.99 -19.86 9.06
C HIS A 188 -8.19 -19.22 9.76
N ALA A 189 -9.00 -20.04 10.43
CA ALA A 189 -10.12 -19.59 11.24
C ALA A 189 -10.00 -20.18 12.65
N ALA A 190 -10.15 -19.33 13.66
CA ALA A 190 -10.06 -19.69 15.07
C ALA A 190 -11.20 -19.04 15.87
N GLY A 191 -11.31 -19.40 17.15
CA GLY A 191 -12.27 -18.83 18.09
C GLY A 191 -13.41 -19.77 18.46
N LYS A 192 -14.36 -19.24 19.22
CA LYS A 192 -15.49 -20.00 19.76
C LYS A 192 -16.57 -20.18 18.71
N GLU A 193 -16.97 -21.43 18.50
CA GLU A 193 -18.09 -21.81 17.64
C GLU A 193 -19.42 -21.19 18.11
N ILE A 194 -20.25 -20.78 17.15
CA ILE A 194 -21.49 -20.01 17.34
C ILE A 194 -22.58 -20.86 18.02
N GLY A 195 -22.51 -22.18 17.86
CA GLY A 195 -23.41 -23.13 18.50
C GLY A 195 -23.96 -24.21 17.57
N SER A 196 -23.83 -24.06 16.25
CA SER A 196 -24.08 -25.14 15.29
C SER A 196 -23.07 -25.15 14.14
N PRO A 197 -22.62 -26.35 13.68
CA PRO A 197 -21.64 -26.45 12.59
C PRO A 197 -22.07 -25.78 11.28
N ARG A 198 -23.38 -25.62 11.06
CA ARG A 198 -23.92 -24.95 9.87
C ARG A 198 -23.73 -23.43 9.95
N GLU A 199 -23.99 -22.84 11.11
CA GLU A 199 -23.85 -21.40 11.34
C GLU A 199 -22.37 -21.00 11.33
N ASP A 200 -21.51 -21.81 11.94
CA ASP A 200 -20.06 -21.62 11.91
C ASP A 200 -19.53 -21.58 10.47
N LYS A 201 -19.86 -22.61 9.67
CA LYS A 201 -19.47 -22.66 8.25
C LYS A 201 -20.01 -21.48 7.45
N SER A 202 -21.22 -21.01 7.77
CA SER A 202 -21.82 -19.88 7.07
C SER A 202 -21.08 -18.59 7.35
N LEU A 203 -20.74 -18.29 8.62
CA LEU A 203 -19.97 -17.10 8.96
C LEU A 203 -18.57 -17.16 8.36
N ASP A 204 -17.89 -18.30 8.47
CA ASP A 204 -16.55 -18.50 7.93
C ASP A 204 -16.52 -18.27 6.42
N SER A 205 -17.49 -18.81 5.69
CA SER A 205 -17.59 -18.64 4.23
C SER A 205 -17.83 -17.17 3.83
N ILE A 206 -18.61 -16.43 4.61
CA ILE A 206 -18.85 -14.99 4.38
C ILE A 206 -17.55 -14.21 4.61
N MET A 207 -16.87 -14.49 5.72
CA MET A 207 -15.63 -13.81 6.09
C MET A 207 -14.49 -14.15 5.13
N GLU A 208 -14.32 -15.41 4.75
CA GLU A 208 -13.34 -15.85 3.78
C GLU A 208 -13.54 -15.13 2.44
N ARG A 209 -14.78 -15.09 1.94
CA ARG A 209 -15.11 -14.37 0.71
C ARG A 209 -14.79 -12.88 0.83
N PHE A 210 -15.26 -12.23 1.89
CA PHE A 210 -15.00 -10.81 2.11
C PHE A 210 -13.50 -10.51 2.17
N MET A 211 -12.75 -11.30 2.94
CA MET A 211 -11.31 -11.09 3.12
C MET A 211 -10.53 -11.31 1.83
N LYS A 212 -10.80 -12.40 1.10
CA LYS A 212 -10.17 -12.66 -0.20
C LYS A 212 -10.51 -11.59 -1.24
N THR A 213 -11.78 -11.22 -1.36
CA THR A 213 -12.22 -10.18 -2.31
C THR A 213 -11.60 -8.82 -2.02
N ASN A 214 -11.33 -8.49 -0.75
CA ASN A 214 -10.81 -7.18 -0.35
C ASN A 214 -9.31 -7.20 0.02
N GLY A 215 -8.64 -8.34 -0.09
CA GLY A 215 -7.24 -8.50 0.33
C GLY A 215 -6.98 -8.30 1.82
N VAL A 216 -8.00 -8.44 2.67
CA VAL A 216 -7.85 -8.30 4.12
C VAL A 216 -7.10 -9.51 4.67
N ARG A 217 -5.97 -9.27 5.34
CA ARG A 217 -5.12 -10.35 5.85
C ARG A 217 -5.52 -10.88 7.21
N GLN A 218 -6.06 -10.04 8.08
CA GLN A 218 -6.43 -10.42 9.45
C GLN A 218 -7.73 -9.71 9.83
N ALA A 219 -8.63 -10.43 10.48
CA ALA A 219 -9.89 -9.89 10.97
C ALA A 219 -10.35 -10.63 12.24
N GLN A 220 -11.08 -9.91 13.10
CA GLN A 220 -11.83 -10.48 14.22
C GLN A 220 -13.30 -10.10 14.07
N VAL A 221 -14.20 -11.01 14.46
CA VAL A 221 -15.65 -10.79 14.47
C VAL A 221 -16.22 -11.26 15.79
N ALA A 222 -16.97 -10.38 16.47
CA ALA A 222 -17.78 -10.73 17.61
C ALA A 222 -19.24 -10.40 17.34
N ILE A 223 -20.14 -11.33 17.67
CA ILE A 223 -21.59 -11.15 17.56
C ILE A 223 -22.16 -11.28 18.97
N ALA A 224 -22.82 -10.25 19.47
CA ALA A 224 -23.46 -10.24 20.77
C ALA A 224 -24.96 -9.89 20.65
N SER A 225 -25.78 -10.54 21.47
CA SER A 225 -27.22 -10.26 21.55
C SER A 225 -27.70 -10.35 22.99
N ARG A 226 -28.44 -9.34 23.44
CA ARG A 226 -28.97 -9.23 24.81
C ARG A 226 -27.89 -9.38 25.89
N GLY A 227 -26.73 -8.75 25.68
CA GLY A 227 -25.61 -8.78 26.62
C GLY A 227 -24.83 -10.11 26.65
N VAL A 228 -25.16 -11.07 25.78
CA VAL A 228 -24.48 -12.36 25.68
C VAL A 228 -23.75 -12.45 24.35
N ILE A 229 -22.47 -12.82 24.41
CA ILE A 229 -21.67 -13.10 23.23
C ILE A 229 -22.11 -14.43 22.62
N LYS A 230 -22.48 -14.37 21.34
CA LYS A 230 -22.97 -15.49 20.54
C LYS A 230 -21.89 -16.06 19.63
N ALA A 231 -20.93 -15.24 19.21
CA ALA A 231 -19.82 -15.65 18.36
C ALA A 231 -18.59 -14.81 18.68
N GLU A 232 -17.41 -15.43 18.67
CA GLU A 232 -16.11 -14.76 18.66
C GLU A 232 -15.19 -15.54 17.74
N ARG A 233 -14.87 -14.97 16.59
CA ARG A 233 -14.06 -15.62 15.57
C ARG A 233 -12.90 -14.72 15.16
N ALA A 234 -11.80 -15.34 14.82
CA ALA A 234 -10.59 -14.69 14.32
C ALA A 234 -10.18 -15.37 13.01
N TYR A 235 -9.80 -14.58 12.02
CA TYR A 235 -9.58 -15.01 10.65
C TYR A 235 -8.26 -14.47 10.12
N THR A 236 -7.46 -15.34 9.51
CA THR A 236 -6.21 -14.99 8.83
C THR A 236 -6.29 -15.46 7.38
N TRP A 237 -6.00 -14.56 6.44
CA TRP A 237 -5.76 -14.83 5.02
C TRP A 237 -4.41 -14.20 4.64
N ALA A 238 -3.32 -14.85 5.02
CA ALA A 238 -1.99 -14.24 4.98
C ALA A 238 -0.91 -15.25 4.60
N GLU A 239 0.24 -14.75 4.17
CA GLU A 239 1.45 -15.52 3.92
C GLU A 239 1.95 -16.20 5.21
N ASP A 240 2.72 -17.28 5.09
CA ASP A 240 3.15 -18.12 6.23
C ASP A 240 4.14 -17.44 7.21
N ASP A 241 4.71 -16.30 6.81
CA ASP A 241 5.60 -15.46 7.60
C ASP A 241 4.87 -14.35 8.36
N ARG A 242 3.54 -14.38 8.35
CA ARG A 242 2.68 -13.46 9.10
C ARG A 242 1.98 -14.20 10.23
N GLU A 243 1.82 -13.50 11.34
CA GLU A 243 1.14 -14.03 12.51
C GLU A 243 -0.31 -14.42 12.21
N THR A 244 -0.76 -15.48 12.87
CA THR A 244 -2.18 -15.88 12.84
C THR A 244 -2.92 -15.14 13.95
N VAL A 245 -4.00 -14.46 13.60
CA VAL A 245 -4.77 -13.67 14.58
C VAL A 245 -5.63 -14.58 15.48
N ALA A 246 -5.58 -14.32 16.79
CA ALA A 246 -6.44 -14.89 17.82
C ALA A 246 -7.58 -13.92 18.21
N THR A 247 -8.62 -14.38 18.91
CA THR A 247 -9.79 -13.53 19.26
C THR A 247 -9.50 -12.45 20.31
N ASN A 248 -8.35 -12.51 20.96
CA ASN A 248 -7.91 -11.59 22.00
C ASN A 248 -6.72 -10.71 21.57
N ASP A 249 -6.32 -10.78 20.30
CA ASP A 249 -5.28 -9.89 19.77
C ASP A 249 -5.79 -8.46 19.66
N ASN A 250 -4.86 -7.51 19.83
CA ASN A 250 -5.17 -6.08 19.80
C ASN A 250 -5.09 -5.52 18.38
N PHE A 251 -6.13 -4.76 18.00
CA PHE A 251 -6.15 -3.98 16.77
C PHE A 251 -6.12 -2.49 17.06
N LEU A 252 -5.47 -1.72 16.18
CA LEU A 252 -5.57 -0.25 16.21
C LEU A 252 -7.00 0.17 15.85
N LEU A 253 -7.69 0.81 16.79
CA LEU A 253 -9.11 1.13 16.67
C LEU A 253 -9.39 2.32 15.72
N ALA A 254 -8.41 3.17 15.45
CA ALA A 254 -8.57 4.40 14.67
C ALA A 254 -9.85 5.17 15.10
N SER A 255 -10.76 5.44 14.16
CA SER A 255 -12.00 6.18 14.44
C SER A 255 -13.00 5.46 15.36
N VAL A 256 -12.86 4.16 15.61
CA VAL A 256 -13.70 3.42 16.59
C VAL A 256 -13.49 3.96 18.01
N SER A 257 -12.31 4.54 18.30
CA SER A 257 -12.00 5.22 19.57
C SER A 257 -13.03 6.31 19.95
N LYS A 258 -13.66 6.94 18.95
CA LYS A 258 -14.65 8.01 19.15
C LYS A 258 -15.85 7.57 19.97
N MET A 259 -16.27 6.30 19.89
CA MET A 259 -17.39 5.81 20.71
C MET A 259 -17.05 5.81 22.20
N PHE A 260 -15.82 5.48 22.57
CA PHE A 260 -15.35 5.52 23.95
C PHE A 260 -15.25 6.96 24.46
N THR A 261 -14.72 7.87 23.65
CA THR A 261 -14.68 9.31 23.96
C THR A 261 -16.10 9.86 24.18
N THR A 262 -17.05 9.51 23.32
CA THR A 262 -18.46 9.90 23.45
C THR A 262 -19.07 9.37 24.75
N ALA A 263 -18.84 8.10 25.10
CA ALA A 263 -19.34 7.51 26.34
C ALA A 263 -18.74 8.21 27.58
N ALA A 264 -17.46 8.58 27.55
CA ALA A 264 -16.82 9.33 28.62
C ALA A 264 -17.42 10.74 28.78
N VAL A 265 -17.64 11.45 27.67
CA VAL A 265 -18.29 12.79 27.67
C VAL A 265 -19.72 12.71 28.21
N ASP A 266 -20.50 11.72 27.78
CA ASP A 266 -21.86 11.47 28.28
C ASP A 266 -21.87 11.17 29.78
N ASN A 267 -20.91 10.36 30.27
CA ASN A 267 -20.78 10.10 31.70
C ASN A 267 -20.50 11.37 32.51
N LEU A 268 -19.64 12.27 32.00
CA LEU A 268 -19.37 13.57 32.64
C LEU A 268 -20.63 14.45 32.67
N ILE A 269 -21.41 14.46 31.59
CA ILE A 269 -22.66 15.22 31.52
C ILE A 269 -23.69 14.68 32.52
N LYS A 270 -23.91 13.37 32.54
CA LYS A 270 -24.86 12.72 33.48
C LYS A 270 -24.49 12.93 34.95
N ARG A 271 -23.20 13.09 35.25
CA ARG A 271 -22.69 13.37 36.60
C ARG A 271 -22.66 14.87 36.93
N GLY A 272 -23.15 15.74 36.05
CA GLY A 272 -23.11 17.20 36.25
C GLY A 272 -21.71 17.82 36.22
N LYS A 273 -20.70 17.10 35.74
CA LYS A 273 -19.30 17.55 35.65
C LYS A 273 -18.99 18.28 34.33
N LEU A 274 -19.91 18.21 33.38
CA LEU A 274 -19.85 18.87 32.08
C LEU A 274 -21.27 19.22 31.64
N TYR A 275 -21.44 20.31 30.91
CA TYR A 275 -22.73 20.64 30.30
C TYR A 275 -22.60 20.58 28.77
N PRO A 276 -23.65 20.14 28.04
CA PRO A 276 -23.61 20.09 26.57
C PRO A 276 -23.26 21.44 25.91
N TRP A 277 -23.64 22.54 26.57
CA TRP A 277 -23.40 23.92 26.15
C TRP A 277 -22.13 24.54 26.74
N THR A 278 -21.28 23.77 27.41
CA THR A 278 -19.97 24.27 27.85
C THR A 278 -19.14 24.65 26.62
N LYS A 279 -18.66 25.90 26.57
CA LYS A 279 -17.73 26.37 25.54
C LYS A 279 -16.38 25.68 25.71
N VAL A 280 -15.84 25.11 24.64
CA VAL A 280 -14.68 24.22 24.73
C VAL A 280 -13.34 24.93 24.51
N TYR A 281 -13.29 25.99 23.71
CA TYR A 281 -12.04 26.58 23.22
C TYR A 281 -11.04 26.92 24.34
N LYS A 282 -11.43 27.77 25.29
CA LYS A 282 -10.59 28.12 26.45
C LYS A 282 -10.35 26.95 27.39
N ARG A 283 -11.28 26.00 27.46
CA ARG A 283 -11.20 24.84 28.35
C ARG A 283 -10.19 23.81 27.86
N LEU A 284 -9.88 23.81 26.57
CA LEU A 284 -8.82 23.02 25.94
C LEU A 284 -7.44 23.72 26.01
N GLY A 285 -7.34 24.88 26.67
CA GLY A 285 -6.08 25.62 26.80
C GLY A 285 -5.76 26.54 25.61
N TYR A 286 -6.73 26.81 24.73
CA TYR A 286 -6.54 27.74 23.61
C TYR A 286 -7.06 29.14 23.97
N PHE A 287 -6.21 30.15 23.78
CA PHE A 287 -6.51 31.54 24.14
C PHE A 287 -6.60 32.48 22.93
N ASP A 288 -5.80 32.22 21.89
CA ASP A 288 -5.65 33.11 20.73
C ASP A 288 -6.39 32.57 19.50
N ALA A 289 -7.69 32.81 19.46
CA ALA A 289 -8.50 32.37 18.31
C ALA A 289 -8.26 33.25 17.10
N LYS A 290 -7.80 32.66 15.99
CA LYS A 290 -7.75 33.32 14.67
C LYS A 290 -9.15 33.63 14.10
N ASP A 291 -10.16 32.86 14.50
CA ASP A 291 -11.56 33.04 14.12
C ASP A 291 -12.44 33.08 15.38
N GLU A 292 -13.18 34.18 15.54
CA GLU A 292 -14.08 34.39 16.68
C GLU A 292 -15.17 33.32 16.83
N ARG A 293 -15.54 32.63 15.75
CA ARG A 293 -16.50 31.51 15.78
C ARG A 293 -15.98 30.35 16.63
N ALA A 294 -14.66 30.14 16.70
CA ALA A 294 -14.06 29.07 17.50
C ALA A 294 -14.40 29.22 19.00
N LYS A 295 -14.52 30.45 19.50
CA LYS A 295 -14.91 30.76 20.89
C LYS A 295 -16.36 30.38 21.20
N LYS A 296 -17.20 30.11 20.18
CA LYS A 296 -18.61 29.73 20.31
C LYS A 296 -18.83 28.22 20.26
N ILE A 297 -17.80 27.42 19.94
CA ILE A 297 -17.92 25.96 19.87
C ILE A 297 -18.23 25.41 21.28
N THR A 298 -19.25 24.57 21.34
CA THR A 298 -19.71 23.87 22.55
C THR A 298 -19.48 22.37 22.45
N VAL A 299 -19.59 21.66 23.58
CA VAL A 299 -19.44 20.19 23.65
C VAL A 299 -20.40 19.47 22.71
N SER A 300 -21.63 19.96 22.59
CA SER A 300 -22.63 19.48 21.65
C SER A 300 -23.10 20.63 20.75
N ALA A 301 -23.47 20.31 19.50
CA ALA A 301 -24.13 21.27 18.63
C ALA A 301 -25.51 21.61 19.21
N ARG A 302 -25.93 22.88 19.09
CA ARG A 302 -27.35 23.19 19.35
C ARG A 302 -28.19 22.45 18.30
N PRO A 303 -29.32 21.84 18.69
CA PRO A 303 -30.32 21.41 17.72
C PRO A 303 -30.80 22.60 16.89
#